data_AF-N1PSV9-F1
#
_entry.id   AF-N1PSV9-F1
#
_cell.length_a   1.000
_cell.length_b   1.000
_cell.length_c   1.000
_cell.angle_alpha   90.00
_cell.angle_beta   90.00
_cell.angle_gamma   90.00
#
_symmetry.space_group_name_H-M   'P 1'
#
loop_
_entity.id
_entity.type
_entity.pdbx_description
1 polymer ?
#
loop_
_entity_poly.entity_id
_entity_poly.type
_entity_poly.pdbx_seq_one_letter_code
_entity_poly.pdbx_strand_id
1 'polypeptide(L)'
;MITSTSTTSMMTSEGRPVPELEEVLLDQPVPGDASKTSAVSRPTHRTGYPRHLSLPGKPEKTDFSPRSAYVPQSPTSAQPYSTAYSGVFPATGKPLQGDVSYRILAQELYSAANSGVFTASQWFRGTSEPQKHLKLKRTAYLDGLRGFGALLVYILHNEGWAHSETMEMAITLEHVWGYRGRHHLITFPFVRTLFTGGHLAVTVFFVISGYVLSAKPLSLIQSKETVNLADNLGSALFRRWLRLFIPVCVLTFLWMSSWHLFGFRSSGPMGPERTYLDEVWKWYCDFKNYSFIFHDKYFNAYSFHVWSIPLEFRGSIVIYTTLIAVARCSTSSRLKIECGLLFYFMYVVDGWYCSLFMMGMLLCDLDLLAIRRELPPFFKRVQTQPQWVYYLLLTIALYLGGVPSVASDVMELRAQPGWYYLSFLKPQAAFNPAWFFRFWAATLVMICIPRLRWLQSFFETPFCQYLGRISFGLYLVHGPVMWSIGDRIYAAVGLTNEPQHALIPAWINRFPFPKWGIFGLEVNWFASQLILFPLTLWLAEVFTRLVDEPSVKFTQWLFKTHTISERDFLV
;
A
#
# COMPACT_ATOMS: atom_id res chain seq x y z
N MET A 1 -43.19 0.59 -9.22
CA MET A 1 -44.54 0.38 -8.70
C MET A 1 -45.11 -0.88 -9.37
N ILE A 2 -45.52 -1.84 -8.53
CA ILE A 2 -46.44 -2.97 -8.78
C ILE A 2 -45.94 -4.15 -9.65
N THR A 3 -45.28 -5.08 -8.94
CA THR A 3 -45.49 -6.54 -8.88
C THR A 3 -46.49 -7.24 -9.81
N SER A 4 -46.13 -8.44 -10.30
CA SER A 4 -46.92 -9.65 -10.04
C SER A 4 -46.06 -10.93 -10.04
N THR A 5 -46.35 -11.77 -9.05
CA THR A 5 -45.89 -13.13 -8.79
C THR A 5 -46.80 -14.16 -9.48
N SER A 6 -46.25 -15.30 -9.88
CA SER A 6 -47.03 -16.54 -10.04
C SER A 6 -46.29 -17.72 -9.42
N THR A 7 -46.89 -18.24 -8.37
CA THR A 7 -46.55 -19.47 -7.64
C THR A 7 -47.37 -20.62 -8.25
N THR A 8 -46.78 -21.81 -8.41
CA THR A 8 -47.54 -23.05 -8.65
C THR A 8 -47.24 -24.01 -7.51
N SER A 9 -48.32 -24.50 -6.89
CA SER A 9 -48.33 -25.34 -5.69
C SER A 9 -48.22 -26.83 -6.01
N MET A 10 -47.70 -27.54 -5.00
CA MET A 10 -47.37 -28.96 -4.84
C MET A 10 -48.53 -29.95 -4.95
N MET A 11 -48.19 -31.25 -5.04
CA MET A 11 -48.83 -32.28 -4.20
C MET A 11 -47.84 -33.39 -3.79
N THR A 12 -47.87 -33.72 -2.51
CA THR A 12 -47.20 -34.82 -1.79
C THR A 12 -48.18 -35.96 -1.53
N SER A 13 -47.70 -37.20 -1.39
CA SER A 13 -48.44 -38.29 -0.73
C SER A 13 -47.79 -38.65 0.59
N GLU A 14 -48.60 -38.90 1.61
CA GLU A 14 -48.29 -39.06 3.06
C GLU A 14 -48.19 -37.71 3.79
N GLY A 15 -49.06 -37.26 4.69
CA GLY A 15 -50.25 -37.87 5.31
C GLY A 15 -50.54 -37.29 6.71
N ARG A 16 -50.85 -35.98 6.82
CA ARG A 16 -51.52 -35.25 7.95
C ARG A 16 -50.69 -34.89 9.23
N PRO A 17 -51.10 -33.90 10.10
CA PRO A 17 -51.14 -32.44 9.83
C PRO A 17 -50.79 -31.48 11.05
N VAL A 18 -50.73 -30.15 10.77
CA VAL A 18 -50.96 -28.92 11.62
C VAL A 18 -49.94 -28.53 12.74
N PRO A 19 -49.89 -27.28 13.30
CA PRO A 19 -50.00 -25.89 12.79
C PRO A 19 -48.84 -24.92 13.21
N GLU A 20 -48.80 -23.73 12.61
CA GLU A 20 -48.17 -22.48 13.12
C GLU A 20 -48.88 -21.91 14.37
N LEU A 21 -48.16 -21.16 15.22
CA LEU A 21 -48.55 -19.83 15.77
C LEU A 21 -47.55 -19.28 16.83
N GLU A 22 -47.25 -17.98 16.66
CA GLU A 22 -47.08 -16.90 17.66
C GLU A 22 -45.88 -16.75 18.64
N GLU A 23 -45.41 -15.50 18.68
CA GLU A 23 -44.60 -14.83 19.72
C GLU A 23 -45.30 -14.80 21.09
N VAL A 24 -44.59 -15.13 22.17
CA VAL A 24 -44.86 -14.60 23.53
C VAL A 24 -43.55 -14.44 24.33
N LEU A 25 -43.44 -13.29 25.00
CA LEU A 25 -42.45 -12.89 26.02
C LEU A 25 -42.16 -13.98 27.06
N LEU A 26 -40.93 -14.01 27.61
CA LEU A 26 -40.69 -14.41 29.00
C LEU A 26 -39.38 -13.83 29.57
N ASP A 27 -39.35 -13.84 30.90
CA ASP A 27 -38.75 -12.94 31.89
C ASP A 27 -37.24 -13.10 32.23
N GLN A 28 -36.77 -12.13 33.04
CA GLN A 28 -35.42 -11.90 33.62
C GLN A 28 -34.84 -13.05 34.48
N PRO A 29 -33.56 -12.98 34.94
CA PRO A 29 -33.33 -12.36 36.27
C PRO A 29 -32.03 -11.54 36.44
N VAL A 30 -32.16 -10.53 37.31
CA VAL A 30 -31.11 -9.69 37.93
C VAL A 30 -30.54 -10.39 39.19
N PRO A 31 -29.25 -10.27 39.55
CA PRO A 31 -28.76 -10.63 40.87
C PRO A 31 -28.79 -9.44 41.85
N GLY A 32 -29.22 -9.74 43.07
CA GLY A 32 -29.65 -8.78 44.08
C GLY A 32 -28.56 -8.06 44.87
N ASP A 33 -29.06 -7.05 45.57
CA ASP A 33 -28.35 -6.13 46.45
C ASP A 33 -28.57 -6.53 47.92
N ALA A 34 -27.57 -6.33 48.77
CA ALA A 34 -27.62 -6.63 50.20
C ALA A 34 -27.28 -5.40 51.05
N SER A 35 -28.33 -4.65 51.37
CA SER A 35 -28.67 -4.15 52.72
C SER A 35 -27.72 -3.17 53.45
N LYS A 36 -28.17 -1.93 53.68
CA LYS A 36 -28.77 -1.44 54.96
C LYS A 36 -28.73 0.11 55.07
N THR A 37 -29.93 0.70 55.19
CA THR A 37 -30.42 1.75 56.15
C THR A 37 -29.46 2.89 56.57
N SER A 38 -29.80 4.17 56.71
CA SER A 38 -31.06 4.92 56.95
C SER A 38 -30.72 6.42 56.92
N ALA A 39 -31.43 7.28 56.18
CA ALA A 39 -32.50 8.18 56.65
C ALA A 39 -32.09 9.66 56.92
N VAL A 40 -32.98 10.56 56.46
CA VAL A 40 -33.42 11.85 57.06
C VAL A 40 -32.93 13.21 56.49
N SER A 41 -33.95 13.97 56.05
CA SER A 41 -34.21 15.44 56.05
C SER A 41 -33.54 16.45 55.12
N ARG A 42 -34.43 17.15 54.38
CA ARG A 42 -34.35 18.48 53.71
C ARG A 42 -34.15 19.66 54.72
N PRO A 43 -34.33 20.95 54.32
CA PRO A 43 -33.50 21.84 53.47
C PRO A 43 -33.30 23.23 54.16
N THR A 44 -32.76 24.28 53.50
CA THR A 44 -33.15 25.68 53.85
C THR A 44 -32.84 26.72 52.75
N HIS A 45 -33.80 27.63 52.62
CA HIS A 45 -33.94 28.82 51.76
C HIS A 45 -33.30 30.09 52.37
N ARG A 46 -33.04 31.12 51.53
CA ARG A 46 -33.56 32.53 51.59
C ARG A 46 -32.69 33.44 50.69
N THR A 47 -33.14 33.93 49.53
CA THR A 47 -34.05 35.06 49.20
C THR A 47 -33.57 36.47 49.61
N GLY A 48 -33.43 37.33 48.59
CA GLY A 48 -33.43 38.79 48.70
C GLY A 48 -33.61 39.43 47.31
N TYR A 49 -34.80 39.96 47.03
CA TYR A 49 -35.17 40.83 45.90
C TYR A 49 -35.37 42.25 46.44
N PRO A 50 -35.26 43.34 45.64
CA PRO A 50 -36.39 43.77 44.79
C PRO A 50 -36.03 44.34 43.40
N ARG A 51 -37.04 44.36 42.53
CA ARG A 51 -37.11 44.92 41.16
C ARG A 51 -37.71 46.33 41.15
N HIS A 52 -37.47 47.07 40.06
CA HIS A 52 -38.41 47.78 39.14
C HIS A 52 -37.76 49.08 38.59
N LEU A 53 -37.94 49.60 37.35
CA LEU A 53 -38.83 49.36 36.21
C LEU A 53 -38.28 50.10 34.95
N SER A 54 -38.56 49.54 33.74
CA SER A 54 -38.84 50.21 32.43
C SER A 54 -37.72 50.83 31.56
N LEU A 55 -37.64 50.76 30.22
CA LEU A 55 -38.40 50.13 29.09
C LEU A 55 -37.56 50.33 27.75
N PRO A 56 -37.97 49.87 26.53
CA PRO A 56 -37.15 49.01 25.65
C PRO A 56 -36.95 49.48 24.18
N GLY A 57 -36.30 48.65 23.34
CA GLY A 57 -36.39 48.76 21.88
C GLY A 57 -35.78 47.60 21.06
N LYS A 58 -36.65 46.90 20.32
CA LYS A 58 -36.49 46.13 19.05
C LYS A 58 -36.28 44.59 19.04
N PRO A 59 -36.79 43.89 17.98
CA PRO A 59 -37.41 42.56 18.08
C PRO A 59 -36.81 41.43 17.21
N GLU A 60 -36.93 40.21 17.73
CA GLU A 60 -37.55 38.96 17.17
C GLU A 60 -37.24 38.41 15.75
N LYS A 61 -36.96 37.08 15.71
CA LYS A 61 -37.52 36.02 14.82
C LYS A 61 -36.86 34.66 15.15
N THR A 62 -37.42 33.86 16.05
CA THR A 62 -38.40 32.74 15.88
C THR A 62 -37.88 31.46 15.22
N ASP A 63 -37.85 30.42 16.04
CA ASP A 63 -37.69 28.99 15.77
C ASP A 63 -38.82 28.39 14.93
N PHE A 64 -38.49 27.37 14.14
CA PHE A 64 -39.40 26.30 13.73
C PHE A 64 -38.64 24.96 13.71
N SER A 65 -39.12 24.00 14.51
CA SER A 65 -38.78 22.58 14.44
C SER A 65 -39.64 21.88 13.38
N PRO A 66 -39.14 20.82 12.72
CA PRO A 66 -39.88 19.55 12.84
C PRO A 66 -39.00 18.28 12.90
N ARG A 67 -39.45 17.37 13.80
CA ARG A 67 -39.55 15.89 13.67
C ARG A 67 -38.39 15.07 13.08
N SER A 68 -37.84 14.23 13.97
CA SER A 68 -37.48 12.81 13.81
C SER A 68 -37.44 12.24 12.38
N ALA A 69 -36.23 12.02 11.87
CA ALA A 69 -35.95 11.07 10.81
C ALA A 69 -34.79 10.15 11.24
N TYR A 70 -35.02 8.85 11.08
CA TYR A 70 -34.15 7.73 11.40
C TYR A 70 -32.86 7.81 10.56
N VAL A 71 -31.69 7.81 11.21
CA VAL A 71 -30.37 7.75 10.54
C VAL A 71 -29.87 6.30 10.58
N PRO A 72 -29.58 5.65 9.43
CA PRO A 72 -28.96 4.34 9.44
C PRO A 72 -27.52 4.47 9.96
N GLN A 73 -27.16 3.63 10.93
CA GLN A 73 -25.79 3.50 11.41
C GLN A 73 -24.85 3.11 10.25
N SER A 74 -23.85 3.96 10.00
CA SER A 74 -22.71 3.66 9.14
C SER A 74 -21.81 2.60 9.80
N PRO A 75 -21.28 1.62 9.05
CA PRO A 75 -20.35 0.64 9.59
C PRO A 75 -19.02 1.31 10.00
N THR A 76 -18.65 1.01 11.23
CA THR A 76 -17.39 1.19 11.96
C THR A 76 -16.21 1.71 11.15
N SER A 77 -15.80 2.94 11.45
CA SER A 77 -14.53 3.53 11.08
C SER A 77 -13.38 2.77 11.72
N ALA A 78 -12.41 2.33 10.91
CA ALA A 78 -11.09 1.96 11.38
C ALA A 78 -10.42 3.22 11.97
N GLN A 79 -10.24 3.24 13.29
CA GLN A 79 -9.53 4.33 13.95
C GLN A 79 -8.04 4.30 13.57
N PRO A 80 -7.43 5.46 13.23
CA PRO A 80 -5.98 5.58 13.24
C PRO A 80 -5.50 5.61 14.70
N TYR A 81 -4.66 4.66 15.08
CA TYR A 81 -4.02 4.60 16.39
C TYR A 81 -3.05 5.78 16.55
N SER A 82 -3.57 6.89 17.07
CA SER A 82 -2.83 7.98 17.69
C SER A 82 -3.30 8.07 19.14
N THR A 83 -2.70 7.28 20.02
CA THR A 83 -2.70 7.55 21.47
C THR A 83 -1.67 6.65 22.14
N ALA A 84 -0.50 7.24 22.43
CA ALA A 84 0.47 6.66 23.34
C ALA A 84 -0.17 6.59 24.74
N TYR A 85 -0.43 5.37 25.20
CA TYR A 85 -0.81 5.11 26.58
C TYR A 85 0.43 5.25 27.46
N SER A 86 0.44 6.28 28.30
CA SER A 86 1.31 6.41 29.45
C SER A 86 0.97 5.32 30.47
N GLY A 87 1.86 4.35 30.67
CA GLY A 87 1.73 3.30 31.68
C GLY A 87 3.10 2.90 32.21
N VAL A 88 3.49 3.48 33.34
CA VAL A 88 4.69 3.15 34.12
C VAL A 88 4.49 1.78 34.77
N PHE A 89 5.38 0.80 34.51
CA PHE A 89 5.57 -0.36 35.39
C PHE A 89 7.06 -0.77 35.45
N PRO A 90 7.53 -1.30 36.60
CA PRO A 90 8.93 -1.24 36.99
C PRO A 90 9.76 -2.46 36.53
N ALA A 91 11.07 -2.19 36.36
CA ALA A 91 12.08 -3.15 35.97
C ALA A 91 12.53 -4.05 37.13
N THR A 92 12.46 -5.38 36.96
CA THR A 92 13.33 -6.33 37.66
C THR A 92 13.47 -7.63 36.85
N GLY A 93 14.70 -7.98 36.45
CA GLY A 93 15.03 -9.30 35.90
C GLY A 93 16.51 -9.43 35.57
N LYS A 94 17.26 -10.18 36.39
CA LYS A 94 18.71 -10.45 36.25
C LYS A 94 19.01 -11.33 35.01
N PRO A 95 20.21 -11.21 34.39
CA PRO A 95 20.58 -12.05 33.25
C PRO A 95 20.97 -13.47 33.70
N LEU A 96 20.47 -14.48 32.98
CA LEU A 96 20.90 -15.88 33.12
C LEU A 96 22.05 -16.18 32.15
N GLN A 97 23.07 -16.80 32.72
CA GLN A 97 24.35 -17.18 32.14
C GLN A 97 24.21 -18.52 31.42
N GLY A 98 24.68 -18.62 30.17
CA GLY A 98 24.58 -19.80 29.33
C GLY A 98 25.62 -19.82 28.21
N ASP A 99 26.89 -19.71 28.58
CA ASP A 99 28.04 -20.04 27.72
C ASP A 99 28.04 -21.56 27.46
N VAL A 100 28.21 -21.97 26.19
CA VAL A 100 28.89 -23.19 25.67
C VAL A 100 28.37 -23.59 24.27
N SER A 101 27.13 -23.24 23.88
CA SER A 101 26.59 -23.58 22.54
C SER A 101 27.11 -22.74 21.36
N TYR A 102 27.66 -21.55 21.62
CA TYR A 102 28.11 -20.62 20.57
C TYR A 102 29.43 -21.04 19.92
N ARG A 103 30.29 -21.79 20.63
CA ARG A 103 31.60 -22.19 20.10
C ARG A 103 31.47 -23.26 19.02
N ILE A 104 30.53 -24.18 19.16
CA ILE A 104 30.30 -25.28 18.22
C ILE A 104 29.69 -24.74 16.91
N LEU A 105 28.70 -23.85 17.00
CA LEU A 105 28.11 -23.18 15.83
C LEU A 105 29.09 -22.25 15.12
N ALA A 106 29.94 -21.53 15.85
CA ALA A 106 31.00 -20.72 15.24
C ALA A 106 32.04 -21.56 14.51
N GLN A 107 32.34 -22.77 15.01
CA GLN A 107 33.31 -23.69 14.40
C GLN A 107 32.75 -24.37 13.14
N GLU A 108 31.45 -24.68 13.12
CA GLU A 108 30.75 -25.18 11.92
C GLU A 108 30.56 -24.09 10.85
N LEU A 109 30.25 -22.86 11.24
CA LEU A 109 30.19 -21.72 10.30
C LEU A 109 31.58 -21.38 9.74
N TYR A 110 32.64 -21.53 10.54
CA TYR A 110 34.02 -21.33 10.08
C TYR A 110 34.49 -22.46 9.15
N SER A 111 34.07 -23.71 9.38
CA SER A 111 34.38 -24.83 8.47
C SER A 111 33.57 -24.75 7.16
N ALA A 112 32.33 -24.28 7.22
CA ALA A 112 31.50 -24.00 6.05
C ALA A 112 32.01 -22.81 5.22
N ALA A 113 32.62 -21.81 5.86
CA ALA A 113 33.28 -20.69 5.17
C ALA A 113 34.57 -21.12 4.44
N ASN A 114 35.30 -22.11 4.98
CA ASN A 114 36.56 -22.61 4.41
C ASN A 114 36.41 -23.75 3.38
N SER A 115 35.22 -24.30 3.18
CA SER A 115 34.98 -25.41 2.22
C SER A 115 34.86 -24.97 0.74
N GLY A 116 35.23 -23.73 0.41
CA GLY A 116 35.27 -23.23 -0.97
C GLY A 116 33.92 -22.87 -1.59
N VAL A 117 32.81 -23.02 -0.84
CA VAL A 117 31.44 -22.67 -1.29
C VAL A 117 31.16 -21.16 -1.20
N PHE A 118 31.97 -20.39 -0.48
CA PHE A 118 31.79 -18.95 -0.21
C PHE A 118 32.97 -18.08 -0.65
N THR A 119 33.45 -18.22 -1.89
CA THR A 119 34.41 -17.24 -2.43
C THR A 119 33.68 -16.02 -2.99
N ALA A 120 33.79 -14.88 -2.30
CA ALA A 120 33.24 -13.57 -2.73
C ALA A 120 33.67 -13.19 -4.16
N SER A 121 34.81 -13.69 -4.64
CA SER A 121 35.29 -13.48 -6.01
C SER A 121 34.44 -14.14 -7.10
N GLN A 122 33.66 -15.18 -6.79
CA GLN A 122 32.70 -15.77 -7.73
C GLN A 122 31.38 -14.97 -7.82
N TRP A 123 31.04 -14.19 -6.80
CA TRP A 123 29.85 -13.33 -6.79
C TRP A 123 30.06 -12.00 -7.54
N PHE A 124 31.27 -11.44 -7.45
CA PHE A 124 31.66 -10.26 -8.25
C PHE A 124 32.10 -10.62 -9.68
N ARG A 125 32.52 -11.86 -9.94
CA ARG A 125 32.55 -12.42 -11.30
C ARG A 125 31.13 -12.80 -11.67
N GLY A 126 30.34 -11.81 -12.06
CA GLY A 126 29.18 -12.08 -12.90
C GLY A 126 29.62 -13.07 -13.97
N THR A 127 28.82 -14.12 -14.19
CA THR A 127 28.82 -14.79 -15.48
C THR A 127 28.47 -13.73 -16.50
N SER A 128 29.47 -12.97 -16.94
CA SER A 128 29.47 -12.24 -18.19
C SER A 128 29.49 -13.30 -19.28
N GLU A 129 28.39 -14.06 -19.39
CA GLU A 129 27.87 -14.21 -20.73
C GLU A 129 27.67 -12.78 -21.21
N PRO A 130 28.31 -12.36 -22.32
CA PRO A 130 27.99 -11.07 -22.89
C PRO A 130 26.48 -11.07 -23.06
N GLN A 131 25.77 -10.19 -22.35
CA GLN A 131 24.37 -9.93 -22.64
C GLN A 131 24.37 -9.61 -24.13
N LYS A 132 24.00 -10.58 -24.97
CA LYS A 132 23.61 -10.35 -26.37
C LYS A 132 22.78 -9.10 -26.29
N HIS A 133 23.21 -8.01 -26.95
CA HIS A 133 22.53 -6.72 -26.93
C HIS A 133 21.02 -6.96 -27.00
N LEU A 134 20.37 -7.01 -25.84
CA LEU A 134 18.99 -7.44 -25.74
C LEU A 134 18.24 -6.23 -26.23
N LYS A 135 17.82 -6.29 -27.51
CA LYS A 135 17.04 -5.21 -28.11
C LYS A 135 15.88 -4.92 -27.17
N LEU A 136 15.93 -3.75 -26.54
CA LEU A 136 14.95 -3.38 -25.52
C LEU A 136 13.56 -3.48 -26.14
N LYS A 137 12.65 -4.13 -25.42
CA LYS A 137 11.24 -4.15 -25.83
C LYS A 137 10.72 -2.72 -25.81
N ARG A 138 9.71 -2.42 -26.64
CA ARG A 138 9.07 -1.09 -26.68
C ARG A 138 8.62 -0.59 -25.29
N THR A 139 8.29 -1.50 -24.39
CA THR A 139 7.82 -1.21 -23.03
C THR A 139 8.93 -1.27 -21.98
N ALA A 140 10.21 -1.33 -22.35
CA ALA A 140 11.33 -1.44 -21.40
C ALA A 140 11.38 -0.26 -20.42
N TYR A 141 10.96 0.94 -20.86
CA TYR A 141 10.83 2.09 -19.97
C TYR A 141 9.85 1.86 -18.80
N LEU A 142 8.85 0.98 -18.93
CA LEU A 142 7.93 0.62 -17.84
C LEU A 142 8.64 -0.17 -16.75
N ASP A 143 9.53 -1.10 -17.13
CA ASP A 143 10.36 -1.86 -16.20
C ASP A 143 11.33 -0.91 -15.46
N GLY A 144 11.94 0.03 -16.19
CA GLY A 144 12.81 1.05 -15.62
C GLY A 144 12.09 2.04 -14.70
N LEU A 145 10.90 2.48 -15.08
CA LEU A 145 10.04 3.34 -14.26
C LEU A 145 9.62 2.64 -12.97
N ARG A 146 9.24 1.36 -13.05
CA ARG A 146 8.96 0.52 -11.89
C ARG A 146 10.18 0.41 -10.97
N GLY A 147 11.36 0.18 -11.54
CA GLY A 147 12.63 0.13 -10.81
C GLY A 147 12.95 1.42 -10.07
N PHE A 148 12.87 2.55 -10.76
CA PHE A 148 13.10 3.87 -10.15
C PHE A 148 12.04 4.19 -9.08
N GLY A 149 10.77 3.82 -9.31
CA GLY A 149 9.73 3.94 -8.30
C GLY A 149 10.05 3.14 -7.03
N ALA A 150 10.66 1.95 -7.14
CA ALA A 150 11.02 1.14 -5.99
C ALA A 150 12.14 1.81 -5.16
N LEU A 151 13.06 2.52 -5.83
CA LEU A 151 14.04 3.38 -5.18
C LEU A 151 13.37 4.55 -4.43
N LEU A 152 12.37 5.21 -5.02
CA LEU A 152 11.62 6.28 -4.34
C LEU A 152 10.87 5.76 -3.10
N VAL A 153 10.33 4.54 -3.16
CA VAL A 153 9.72 3.87 -2.01
C VAL A 153 10.76 3.58 -0.93
N TYR A 154 11.94 3.08 -1.32
CA TYR A 154 13.06 2.85 -0.39
C TYR A 154 13.47 4.15 0.32
N ILE A 155 13.69 5.23 -0.42
CA ILE A 155 14.07 6.53 0.13
C ILE A 155 13.00 7.02 1.10
N LEU A 156 11.72 7.01 0.71
CA LEU A 156 10.62 7.45 1.58
C LEU A 156 10.61 6.73 2.93
N HIS A 157 10.76 5.41 2.95
CA HIS A 157 10.73 4.65 4.20
C HIS A 157 11.96 4.93 5.06
N ASN A 158 13.14 5.05 4.46
CA ASN A 158 14.37 5.34 5.17
C ASN A 158 14.40 6.78 5.73
N GLU A 159 13.93 7.75 4.97
CA GLU A 159 13.74 9.13 5.44
C GLU A 159 12.77 9.19 6.63
N GLY A 160 11.62 8.51 6.51
CA GLY A 160 10.63 8.45 7.58
C GLY A 160 11.17 7.79 8.85
N TRP A 161 11.93 6.69 8.72
CA TRP A 161 12.50 5.96 9.86
C TRP A 161 13.66 6.71 10.53
N ALA A 162 14.51 7.36 9.73
CA ALA A 162 15.65 8.14 10.23
C ALA A 162 15.21 9.38 11.02
N HIS A 163 14.04 9.94 10.68
CA HIS A 163 13.57 11.22 11.21
C HIS A 163 12.32 11.10 12.09
N SER A 164 12.01 9.89 12.60
CA SER A 164 10.85 9.65 13.46
C SER A 164 11.00 10.15 14.91
N GLU A 165 12.19 10.64 15.30
CA GLU A 165 12.54 10.99 16.69
C GLU A 165 11.73 12.15 17.24
N THR A 166 11.63 13.20 16.43
CA THR A 166 10.96 14.43 16.80
C THR A 166 9.67 14.49 16.00
N MET A 167 8.57 14.61 16.73
CA MET A 167 7.24 14.92 16.17
C MET A 167 7.36 16.03 15.11
N GLU A 168 8.27 16.99 15.31
CA GLU A 168 8.55 18.08 14.39
C GLU A 168 9.13 17.66 13.03
N MET A 169 10.06 16.70 12.97
CA MET A 169 10.70 16.26 11.72
C MET A 169 9.80 15.31 10.92
N ALA A 170 9.10 14.41 11.60
CA ALA A 170 8.05 13.58 11.00
C ALA A 170 6.93 14.45 10.39
N ILE A 171 6.47 15.49 11.12
CA ILE A 171 5.53 16.48 10.59
C ILE A 171 6.09 17.13 9.31
N THR A 172 7.37 17.50 9.29
CA THR A 172 7.94 18.22 8.14
C THR A 172 7.91 17.39 6.85
N LEU A 173 8.29 16.10 6.90
CA LEU A 173 8.29 15.22 5.73
C LEU A 173 6.89 14.94 5.16
N GLU A 174 5.88 14.88 6.02
CA GLU A 174 4.51 14.59 5.57
C GLU A 174 3.78 15.82 4.97
N HIS A 175 4.27 17.02 5.29
CA HIS A 175 3.66 18.30 4.91
C HIS A 175 4.34 18.95 3.68
N VAL A 176 3.80 20.08 3.21
CA VAL A 176 4.35 20.83 2.07
C VAL A 176 5.25 21.97 2.53
N TRP A 177 6.05 22.49 1.60
CA TRP A 177 6.79 23.74 1.75
C TRP A 177 5.92 24.89 2.28
N GLY A 178 6.39 25.55 3.34
CA GLY A 178 5.74 26.69 3.99
C GLY A 178 4.72 26.33 5.06
N TYR A 179 4.39 25.04 5.25
CA TYR A 179 3.46 24.64 6.31
C TYR A 179 4.00 25.05 7.68
N ARG A 180 3.19 25.79 8.46
CA ARG A 180 3.57 26.40 9.75
C ARG A 180 4.89 27.20 9.68
N GLY A 181 5.16 27.86 8.55
CA GLY A 181 6.35 28.68 8.36
C GLY A 181 7.66 27.90 8.13
N ARG A 182 7.57 26.58 7.90
CA ARG A 182 8.75 25.72 7.69
C ARG A 182 9.09 25.58 6.21
N HIS A 183 10.35 25.81 5.88
CA HIS A 183 10.84 25.92 4.51
C HIS A 183 12.10 25.05 4.34
N HIS A 184 11.91 23.74 4.15
CA HIS A 184 13.00 22.78 3.94
C HIS A 184 13.03 22.33 2.49
N LEU A 185 14.20 22.29 1.84
CA LEU A 185 14.32 22.04 0.39
C LEU A 185 13.58 20.75 -0.03
N ILE A 186 13.62 19.73 0.80
CA ILE A 186 12.96 18.44 0.56
C ILE A 186 11.43 18.48 0.58
N THR A 187 10.81 19.55 1.10
CA THR A 187 9.35 19.75 1.05
C THR A 187 8.93 20.67 -0.10
N PHE A 188 9.90 21.25 -0.83
CA PHE A 188 9.65 22.08 -1.99
C PHE A 188 8.93 21.27 -3.09
N PRO A 189 7.93 21.86 -3.79
CA PRO A 189 7.27 21.19 -4.90
C PRO A 189 8.28 20.63 -5.91
N PHE A 190 7.94 19.51 -6.55
CA PHE A 190 8.82 18.77 -7.47
C PHE A 190 10.03 18.07 -6.80
N VAL A 191 10.81 18.80 -6.00
CA VAL A 191 11.97 18.26 -5.27
C VAL A 191 11.51 17.20 -4.27
N ARG A 192 10.41 17.44 -3.56
CA ARG A 192 9.85 16.49 -2.59
C ARG A 192 9.53 15.12 -3.17
N THR A 193 9.29 15.01 -4.47
CA THR A 193 9.03 13.72 -5.12
C THR A 193 10.23 12.77 -5.02
N LEU A 194 11.46 13.30 -4.88
CA LEU A 194 12.66 12.47 -4.70
C LEU A 194 12.78 11.90 -3.27
N PHE A 195 12.15 12.52 -2.28
CA PHE A 195 12.25 12.15 -0.86
C PHE A 195 10.98 11.45 -0.37
N THR A 196 9.82 12.05 -0.63
CA THR A 196 8.51 11.59 -0.16
C THR A 196 7.63 11.07 -1.28
N GLY A 197 8.20 10.79 -2.46
CA GLY A 197 7.47 10.36 -3.65
C GLY A 197 7.08 8.88 -3.69
N GLY A 198 7.38 8.10 -2.66
CA GLY A 198 7.01 6.68 -2.60
C GLY A 198 5.50 6.43 -2.80
N HIS A 199 4.62 7.30 -2.29
CA HIS A 199 3.17 7.17 -2.53
C HIS A 199 2.77 7.41 -4.01
N LEU A 200 3.45 8.33 -4.71
CA LEU A 200 3.29 8.50 -6.16
C LEU A 200 3.83 7.29 -6.92
N ALA A 201 4.96 6.73 -6.49
CA ALA A 201 5.51 5.52 -7.09
C ALA A 201 4.53 4.35 -6.97
N VAL A 202 3.86 4.18 -5.83
CA VAL A 202 2.81 3.16 -5.65
C VAL A 202 1.63 3.37 -6.61
N THR A 203 1.15 4.61 -6.81
CA THR A 203 0.08 4.83 -7.79
C THR A 203 0.54 4.58 -9.22
N VAL A 204 1.78 4.91 -9.56
CA VAL A 204 2.40 4.54 -10.84
C VAL A 204 2.47 3.02 -10.99
N PHE A 205 2.84 2.26 -9.96
CA PHE A 205 2.85 0.80 -9.99
C PHE A 205 1.46 0.24 -10.33
N PHE A 206 0.40 0.76 -9.72
CA PHE A 206 -0.96 0.28 -10.01
C PHE A 206 -1.38 0.55 -11.46
N VAL A 207 -1.00 1.69 -12.03
CA VAL A 207 -1.23 1.98 -13.46
C VAL A 207 -0.39 1.05 -14.35
N ILE A 208 0.88 0.82 -14.02
CA ILE A 208 1.74 -0.15 -14.74
C ILE A 208 1.15 -1.56 -14.66
N SER A 209 0.68 -1.99 -13.50
CA SER A 209 0.03 -3.29 -13.28
C SER A 209 -1.21 -3.42 -14.16
N GLY A 210 -2.11 -2.43 -14.16
CA GLY A 210 -3.26 -2.40 -15.06
C GLY A 210 -2.88 -2.51 -16.55
N TYR A 211 -1.84 -1.78 -16.96
CA TYR A 211 -1.33 -1.79 -18.34
C TYR A 211 -0.76 -3.17 -18.72
N VAL A 212 0.16 -3.72 -17.93
CA VAL A 212 0.87 -4.96 -18.24
C VAL A 212 -0.07 -6.17 -18.19
N LEU A 213 -1.00 -6.21 -17.23
CA LEU A 213 -2.00 -7.27 -17.13
C LEU A 213 -2.96 -7.27 -18.33
N SER A 214 -3.22 -6.11 -18.92
CA SER A 214 -4.14 -5.96 -20.05
C SER A 214 -3.49 -6.17 -21.41
N ALA A 215 -2.17 -6.01 -21.53
CA ALA A 215 -1.47 -5.99 -22.82
C ALA A 215 -1.69 -7.23 -23.70
N LYS A 216 -1.50 -8.43 -23.14
CA LYS A 216 -1.72 -9.67 -23.90
C LYS A 216 -3.21 -9.97 -24.12
N PRO A 217 -4.09 -9.90 -23.11
CA PRO A 217 -5.53 -10.07 -23.31
C PRO A 217 -6.14 -9.10 -24.34
N LEU A 218 -5.84 -7.80 -24.26
CA LEU A 218 -6.35 -6.81 -25.22
C LEU A 218 -5.82 -7.07 -26.62
N SER A 219 -4.56 -7.49 -26.77
CA SER A 219 -4.03 -7.90 -28.08
C SER A 219 -4.83 -9.04 -28.69
N LEU A 220 -5.29 -10.02 -27.88
CA LEU A 220 -6.11 -11.16 -28.30
C LEU A 220 -7.56 -10.74 -28.59
N ILE A 221 -8.14 -9.88 -27.77
CA ILE A 221 -9.48 -9.29 -27.99
C ILE A 221 -9.51 -8.55 -29.32
N GLN A 222 -8.50 -7.70 -29.57
CA GLN A 222 -8.41 -6.95 -30.81
C GLN A 222 -8.08 -7.84 -32.02
N SER A 223 -7.42 -9.00 -31.85
CA SER A 223 -7.26 -10.00 -32.93
C SER A 223 -8.44 -10.97 -33.07
N LYS A 224 -9.47 -10.85 -32.20
CA LYS A 224 -10.67 -11.71 -32.15
C LYS A 224 -10.35 -13.17 -31.79
N GLU A 225 -9.26 -13.44 -31.09
CA GLU A 225 -8.86 -14.78 -30.62
C GLU A 225 -9.46 -15.10 -29.25
N THR A 226 -10.75 -15.47 -29.20
CA THR A 226 -11.48 -15.67 -27.93
C THR A 226 -11.06 -16.90 -27.13
N VAL A 227 -10.62 -17.97 -27.81
CA VAL A 227 -10.16 -19.21 -27.14
C VAL A 227 -8.85 -18.95 -26.42
N ASN A 228 -7.84 -18.46 -27.15
CA ASN A 228 -6.54 -18.07 -26.59
C ASN A 228 -6.67 -17.02 -25.47
N LEU A 229 -7.69 -16.16 -25.52
CA LEU A 229 -7.99 -15.19 -24.47
C LEU A 229 -8.40 -15.89 -23.16
N ALA A 230 -9.32 -16.84 -23.23
CA ALA A 230 -9.79 -17.58 -22.06
C ALA A 230 -8.64 -18.33 -21.38
N ASP A 231 -7.80 -19.01 -22.17
CA ASP A 231 -6.62 -19.73 -21.66
C ASP A 231 -5.60 -18.78 -21.05
N ASN A 232 -5.34 -17.65 -21.72
CA ASN A 232 -4.43 -16.64 -21.20
C ASN A 232 -4.90 -16.09 -19.84
N LEU A 233 -6.17 -15.73 -19.73
CA LEU A 233 -6.75 -15.17 -18.51
C LEU A 233 -6.85 -16.19 -17.38
N GLY A 234 -7.31 -17.41 -17.66
CA GLY A 234 -7.36 -18.49 -16.66
C GLY A 234 -5.97 -18.78 -16.09
N SER A 235 -4.97 -18.87 -16.96
CA SER A 235 -3.58 -19.07 -16.58
C SER A 235 -2.97 -17.88 -15.82
N ALA A 236 -3.33 -16.65 -16.21
CA ALA A 236 -2.90 -15.43 -15.53
C ALA A 236 -3.49 -15.33 -14.12
N LEU A 237 -4.80 -15.55 -13.97
CA LEU A 237 -5.51 -15.49 -12.69
C LEU A 237 -5.01 -16.56 -11.71
N PHE A 238 -4.92 -17.82 -12.14
CA PHE A 238 -4.46 -18.93 -11.29
C PHE A 238 -3.11 -18.65 -10.63
N ARG A 239 -2.15 -18.15 -11.41
CA ARG A 239 -0.78 -17.91 -10.92
C ARG A 239 -0.63 -16.61 -10.15
N ARG A 240 -1.53 -15.62 -10.33
CA ARG A 240 -1.33 -14.26 -9.82
C ARG A 240 -1.33 -14.23 -8.29
N TRP A 241 -2.27 -14.93 -7.65
CA TRP A 241 -2.32 -15.00 -6.18
C TRP A 241 -1.02 -15.60 -5.63
N LEU A 242 -0.63 -16.77 -6.12
CA LEU A 242 0.57 -17.47 -5.66
C LEU A 242 1.85 -16.65 -5.86
N ARG A 243 2.02 -16.00 -7.03
CA ARG A 243 3.19 -15.15 -7.32
C ARG A 243 3.31 -13.95 -6.39
N LEU A 244 2.18 -13.35 -6.00
CA LEU A 244 2.18 -12.19 -5.12
C LEU A 244 2.41 -12.60 -3.65
N PHE A 245 1.73 -13.65 -3.19
CA PHE A 245 1.69 -14.00 -1.77
C PHE A 245 2.79 -14.97 -1.32
N ILE A 246 3.32 -15.86 -2.17
CA ILE A 246 4.42 -16.76 -1.78
C ILE A 246 5.66 -15.97 -1.32
N PRO A 247 6.16 -14.96 -2.07
CA PRO A 247 7.33 -14.22 -1.63
C PRO A 247 7.08 -13.44 -0.32
N VAL A 248 5.87 -12.88 -0.14
CA VAL A 248 5.49 -12.22 1.13
C VAL A 248 5.45 -13.23 2.29
N CYS A 249 4.90 -14.41 2.06
CA CYS A 249 4.88 -15.52 3.02
C CYS A 249 6.30 -15.87 3.47
N VAL A 250 7.21 -16.12 2.53
CA VAL A 250 8.61 -16.45 2.81
C VAL A 250 9.31 -15.32 3.57
N LEU A 251 9.17 -14.07 3.11
CA LEU A 251 9.80 -12.93 3.76
C LEU A 251 9.34 -12.75 5.21
N THR A 252 8.02 -12.72 5.43
CA THR A 252 7.44 -12.49 6.78
C THR A 252 7.74 -13.66 7.71
N PHE A 253 7.77 -14.89 7.19
CA PHE A 253 8.16 -16.08 7.94
C PHE A 253 9.64 -16.00 8.37
N LEU A 254 10.55 -15.69 7.44
CA LEU A 254 11.97 -15.53 7.76
C LEU A 254 12.19 -14.39 8.76
N TRP A 255 11.44 -13.30 8.63
CA TRP A 255 11.52 -12.15 9.52
C TRP A 255 11.11 -12.50 10.96
N MET A 256 9.96 -13.14 11.17
CA MET A 256 9.55 -13.56 12.52
C MET A 256 10.50 -14.62 13.10
N SER A 257 10.99 -15.57 12.29
CA SER A 257 11.94 -16.59 12.76
C SER A 257 13.25 -15.95 13.21
N SER A 258 13.67 -14.85 12.58
CA SER A 258 14.89 -14.13 12.96
C SER A 258 14.84 -13.58 14.39
N TRP A 259 13.66 -13.26 14.91
CA TRP A 259 13.48 -12.77 16.29
C TRP A 259 13.78 -13.86 17.32
N HIS A 260 13.37 -15.10 17.04
CA HIS A 260 13.57 -16.23 17.93
C HIS A 260 14.95 -16.88 17.78
N LEU A 261 15.52 -16.88 16.56
CA LEU A 261 16.82 -17.51 16.28
C LEU A 261 18.00 -16.62 16.65
N PHE A 262 17.93 -15.33 16.32
CA PHE A 262 19.06 -14.39 16.49
C PHE A 262 18.81 -13.36 17.58
N GLY A 263 17.64 -13.38 18.21
CA GLY A 263 17.26 -12.37 19.21
C GLY A 263 17.07 -10.98 18.60
N PHE A 264 16.85 -10.88 17.28
CA PHE A 264 16.61 -9.58 16.66
C PHE A 264 15.34 -8.97 17.23
N ARG A 265 15.44 -7.70 17.62
CA ARG A 265 14.33 -6.87 18.03
C ARG A 265 14.33 -5.62 17.16
N SER A 266 13.14 -5.20 16.77
CA SER A 266 12.89 -3.93 16.09
C SER A 266 12.30 -2.94 17.09
N SER A 267 12.65 -1.67 16.94
CA SER A 267 12.04 -0.55 17.67
C SER A 267 10.58 -0.27 17.25
N GLY A 268 10.05 -1.04 16.30
CA GLY A 268 8.65 -0.99 15.87
C GLY A 268 7.65 -1.56 16.90
N PRO A 269 6.35 -1.40 16.65
CA PRO A 269 5.29 -1.70 17.62
C PRO A 269 5.06 -3.20 17.88
N MET A 270 5.68 -4.10 17.11
CA MET A 270 5.57 -5.54 17.30
C MET A 270 6.80 -6.13 17.99
N GLY A 271 6.54 -6.89 19.05
CA GLY A 271 7.51 -7.79 19.69
C GLY A 271 7.15 -9.26 19.44
N PRO A 272 8.13 -10.17 19.56
CA PRO A 272 7.92 -11.60 19.47
C PRO A 272 7.06 -12.13 20.62
N GLU A 273 6.28 -13.17 20.32
CA GLU A 273 5.52 -13.96 21.27
C GLU A 273 6.43 -14.76 22.22
N ARG A 274 5.81 -15.33 23.27
CA ARG A 274 6.54 -16.07 24.32
C ARG A 274 7.20 -17.33 23.79
N THR A 275 6.56 -18.02 22.84
CA THR A 275 7.07 -19.25 22.25
C THR A 275 7.05 -19.17 20.73
N TYR A 276 7.93 -19.94 20.07
CA TYR A 276 7.98 -19.97 18.60
C TYR A 276 6.70 -20.55 17.98
N LEU A 277 6.03 -21.49 18.66
CA LEU A 277 4.77 -22.04 18.17
C LEU A 277 3.64 -21.01 18.23
N ASP A 278 3.58 -20.20 19.29
CA ASP A 278 2.63 -19.09 19.40
C ASP A 278 2.89 -18.05 18.31
N GLU A 279 4.16 -17.75 18.03
CA GLU A 279 4.57 -16.85 16.95
C GLU A 279 4.09 -17.36 15.57
N VAL A 280 4.36 -18.63 15.26
CA VAL A 280 3.91 -19.27 14.01
C VAL A 280 2.39 -19.25 13.90
N TRP A 281 1.67 -19.50 15.00
CA TRP A 281 0.20 -19.46 15.00
C TRP A 281 -0.34 -18.05 14.77
N LYS A 282 0.21 -17.05 15.44
CA LYS A 282 -0.12 -15.63 15.24
C LYS A 282 0.17 -15.19 13.81
N TRP A 283 1.33 -15.58 13.28
CA TRP A 283 1.70 -15.33 11.88
C TRP A 283 0.73 -15.97 10.90
N TYR A 284 0.37 -17.24 11.11
CA TYR A 284 -0.63 -17.90 10.28
C TYR A 284 -1.97 -17.15 10.32
N CYS A 285 -2.43 -16.76 11.51
CA CYS A 285 -3.68 -16.02 11.68
C CYS A 285 -3.66 -14.65 11.01
N ASP A 286 -2.53 -13.94 11.07
CA ASP A 286 -2.38 -12.67 10.37
C ASP A 286 -2.30 -12.86 8.85
N PHE A 287 -1.46 -13.80 8.37
CA PHE A 287 -1.24 -14.05 6.95
C PHE A 287 -2.49 -14.56 6.24
N LYS A 288 -3.27 -15.47 6.84
CA LYS A 288 -4.53 -15.96 6.24
C LYS A 288 -5.55 -14.84 6.06
N ASN A 289 -5.64 -13.90 7.02
CA ASN A 289 -6.58 -12.79 6.97
C ASN A 289 -6.10 -11.71 5.98
N TYR A 290 -4.80 -11.42 5.99
CA TYR A 290 -4.13 -10.50 5.06
C TYR A 290 -4.25 -10.94 3.60
N SER A 291 -4.13 -12.26 3.33
CA SER A 291 -4.20 -12.81 1.97
C SER A 291 -5.63 -13.07 1.48
N PHE A 292 -6.64 -12.92 2.35
CA PHE A 292 -8.04 -13.05 1.97
C PHE A 292 -8.54 -11.79 1.29
N ILE A 293 -8.95 -11.94 0.03
CA ILE A 293 -9.26 -10.80 -0.83
C ILE A 293 -10.44 -9.96 -0.33
N PHE A 294 -11.45 -10.53 0.33
CA PHE A 294 -12.64 -9.77 0.77
C PHE A 294 -12.51 -9.20 2.17
N HIS A 295 -11.34 -9.30 2.80
CA HIS A 295 -11.11 -8.73 4.11
C HIS A 295 -10.72 -7.25 4.03
N ASP A 296 -11.23 -6.42 4.93
CA ASP A 296 -10.92 -4.99 4.95
C ASP A 296 -9.55 -4.64 5.57
N LYS A 297 -8.83 -5.63 6.13
CA LYS A 297 -7.48 -5.45 6.66
C LYS A 297 -6.44 -5.72 5.57
N TYR A 298 -5.83 -4.65 5.06
CA TYR A 298 -4.75 -4.71 4.07
C TYR A 298 -3.35 -4.78 4.69
N PHE A 299 -3.22 -4.53 5.99
CA PHE A 299 -1.92 -4.49 6.66
C PHE A 299 -1.52 -5.87 7.19
N ASN A 300 -0.25 -6.23 6.99
CA ASN A 300 0.37 -7.39 7.60
C ASN A 300 1.11 -6.97 8.88
N ALA A 301 0.89 -7.71 9.96
CA ALA A 301 1.48 -7.49 11.28
C ALA A 301 3.01 -7.49 11.25
N TYR A 302 3.58 -8.42 10.49
CA TYR A 302 5.02 -8.65 10.41
C TYR A 302 5.71 -7.71 9.43
N SER A 303 4.93 -7.06 8.57
CA SER A 303 5.45 -6.17 7.53
C SER A 303 4.41 -5.17 7.05
N PHE A 304 4.32 -4.00 7.69
CA PHE A 304 3.27 -3.02 7.38
C PHE A 304 3.36 -2.47 5.94
N HIS A 305 4.56 -2.34 5.37
CA HIS A 305 4.75 -1.75 4.04
C HIS A 305 4.19 -2.64 2.93
N VAL A 306 3.90 -3.93 3.17
CA VAL A 306 3.32 -4.84 2.17
C VAL A 306 1.82 -4.63 1.92
N TRP A 307 1.21 -3.57 2.45
CA TRP A 307 -0.22 -3.27 2.33
C TRP A 307 -0.73 -3.13 0.89
N SER A 308 0.15 -2.80 -0.06
CA SER A 308 -0.24 -2.66 -1.46
C SER A 308 -0.51 -3.99 -2.16
N ILE A 309 -0.02 -5.12 -1.63
CA ILE A 309 -0.12 -6.43 -2.31
C ILE A 309 -1.55 -6.99 -2.38
N PRO A 310 -2.38 -6.93 -1.31
CA PRO A 310 -3.79 -7.30 -1.41
C PRO A 310 -4.55 -6.42 -2.41
N LEU A 311 -4.24 -5.11 -2.46
CA LEU A 311 -4.83 -4.18 -3.43
C LEU A 311 -4.38 -4.49 -4.86
N GLU A 312 -3.12 -4.87 -5.06
CA GLU A 312 -2.59 -5.35 -6.34
C GLU A 312 -3.34 -6.58 -6.84
N PHE A 313 -3.66 -7.51 -5.94
CA PHE A 313 -4.45 -8.68 -6.29
C PHE A 313 -5.91 -8.31 -6.62
N ARG A 314 -6.55 -7.46 -5.81
CA ARG A 314 -7.91 -6.95 -6.08
C ARG A 314 -8.01 -6.24 -7.42
N GLY A 315 -7.08 -5.32 -7.69
CA GLY A 315 -6.98 -4.62 -8.97
C GLY A 315 -6.80 -5.59 -10.13
N SER A 316 -5.97 -6.63 -9.95
CA SER A 316 -5.80 -7.70 -10.96
C SER A 316 -7.12 -8.42 -11.28
N ILE A 317 -7.95 -8.72 -10.27
CA ILE A 317 -9.27 -9.35 -10.51
C ILE A 317 -10.17 -8.42 -11.31
N VAL A 318 -10.24 -7.13 -10.95
CA VAL A 318 -11.04 -6.14 -11.69
C VAL A 318 -10.63 -6.08 -13.17
N ILE A 319 -9.32 -6.12 -13.45
CA ILE A 319 -8.80 -6.17 -14.81
C ILE A 319 -9.27 -7.42 -15.54
N TYR A 320 -9.04 -8.61 -14.97
CA TYR A 320 -9.37 -9.87 -15.63
C TYR A 320 -10.87 -10.02 -15.88
N THR A 321 -11.72 -9.68 -14.91
CA THR A 321 -13.17 -9.76 -15.08
C THR A 321 -13.67 -8.75 -16.11
N THR A 322 -13.12 -7.54 -16.12
CA THR A 322 -13.48 -6.53 -17.12
C THR A 322 -13.09 -6.98 -18.53
N LEU A 323 -11.88 -7.53 -18.72
CA LEU A 323 -11.42 -8.04 -20.02
C LEU A 323 -12.34 -9.13 -20.58
N ILE A 324 -12.80 -10.05 -19.73
CA ILE A 324 -13.77 -11.09 -20.14
C ILE A 324 -15.11 -10.44 -20.52
N ALA A 325 -15.61 -9.53 -19.68
CA ALA A 325 -16.90 -8.87 -19.90
C ALA A 325 -16.93 -8.07 -21.21
N VAL A 326 -15.83 -7.41 -21.57
CA VAL A 326 -15.73 -6.58 -22.78
C VAL A 326 -15.15 -7.32 -23.99
N ALA A 327 -14.82 -8.60 -23.87
CA ALA A 327 -14.12 -9.36 -24.92
C ALA A 327 -14.87 -9.37 -26.27
N ARG A 328 -16.20 -9.31 -26.24
CA ARG A 328 -17.06 -9.29 -27.45
C ARG A 328 -17.61 -7.90 -27.78
N CYS A 329 -17.28 -6.87 -27.00
CA CYS A 329 -17.73 -5.52 -27.27
C CYS A 329 -17.00 -4.94 -28.49
N SER A 330 -17.69 -4.07 -29.23
CA SER A 330 -17.01 -3.21 -30.21
C SER A 330 -15.98 -2.32 -29.51
N THR A 331 -14.95 -1.87 -30.23
CA THR A 331 -13.92 -0.97 -29.68
C THR A 331 -14.53 0.28 -29.02
N SER A 332 -15.54 0.90 -29.65
CA SER A 332 -16.20 2.07 -29.08
C SER A 332 -16.97 1.78 -27.80
N SER A 333 -17.66 0.63 -27.73
CA SER A 333 -18.39 0.24 -26.51
C SER A 333 -17.42 -0.14 -25.39
N ARG A 334 -16.33 -0.86 -25.71
CA ARG A 334 -15.28 -1.21 -24.75
C ARG A 334 -14.66 0.02 -24.11
N LEU A 335 -14.20 0.99 -24.92
CA LEU A 335 -13.62 2.23 -24.40
C LEU A 335 -14.61 3.05 -23.55
N LYS A 336 -15.90 3.06 -23.90
CA LYS A 336 -16.94 3.70 -23.08
C LYS A 336 -17.12 3.00 -21.74
N ILE A 337 -17.10 1.66 -21.72
CA ILE A 337 -17.19 0.87 -20.48
C ILE A 337 -15.95 1.12 -19.60
N GLU A 338 -14.75 1.11 -20.17
CA GLU A 338 -13.51 1.41 -19.45
C GLU A 338 -13.56 2.82 -18.82
N CYS A 339 -13.94 3.84 -19.59
CA CYS A 339 -14.14 5.20 -19.09
C CYS A 339 -15.25 5.27 -18.03
N GLY A 340 -16.34 4.53 -18.20
CA GLY A 340 -17.45 4.47 -17.26
C GLY A 340 -17.05 3.84 -15.92
N LEU A 341 -16.28 2.75 -15.95
CA LEU A 341 -15.75 2.09 -14.75
C LEU A 341 -14.72 2.97 -14.03
N LEU A 342 -13.83 3.64 -14.78
CA LEU A 342 -12.91 4.62 -14.23
C LEU A 342 -13.66 5.76 -13.54
N PHE A 343 -14.70 6.30 -14.18
CA PHE A 343 -15.53 7.34 -13.58
C PHE A 343 -16.24 6.84 -12.32
N TYR A 344 -16.84 5.64 -12.38
CA TYR A 344 -17.51 5.02 -11.25
C TYR A 344 -16.56 4.85 -10.06
N PHE A 345 -15.40 4.24 -10.26
CA PHE A 345 -14.44 3.98 -9.19
C PHE A 345 -13.77 5.23 -8.60
N MET A 346 -13.72 6.34 -9.32
CA MET A 346 -13.07 7.58 -8.84
C MET A 346 -14.08 8.59 -8.29
N TYR A 347 -15.25 8.71 -8.92
CA TYR A 347 -16.20 9.79 -8.65
C TYR A 347 -17.48 9.32 -7.96
N VAL A 348 -17.81 8.03 -7.99
CA VAL A 348 -19.05 7.48 -7.40
C VAL A 348 -18.75 6.68 -6.13
N VAL A 349 -17.72 5.84 -6.14
CA VAL A 349 -17.29 5.04 -4.97
C VAL A 349 -15.84 5.34 -4.61
N ASP A 350 -15.40 4.99 -3.39
CA ASP A 350 -14.00 5.13 -2.97
C ASP A 350 -13.13 3.98 -3.53
N GLY A 351 -13.07 3.88 -4.86
CA GLY A 351 -12.36 2.85 -5.61
C GLY A 351 -11.07 3.36 -6.24
N TRP A 352 -10.34 4.26 -5.59
CA TRP A 352 -9.18 4.94 -6.18
C TRP A 352 -8.13 3.97 -6.77
N TYR A 353 -7.88 2.83 -6.11
CA TYR A 353 -6.95 1.81 -6.58
C TYR A 353 -7.49 1.07 -7.81
N CYS A 354 -8.78 0.71 -7.84
CA CYS A 354 -9.43 0.15 -9.02
C CYS A 354 -9.34 1.12 -10.22
N SER A 355 -9.51 2.41 -9.97
CA SER A 355 -9.39 3.46 -11.01
C SER A 355 -7.98 3.51 -11.61
N LEU A 356 -6.92 3.39 -10.80
CA LEU A 356 -5.53 3.34 -11.30
C LEU A 356 -5.30 2.14 -12.22
N PHE A 357 -5.78 0.96 -11.82
CA PHE A 357 -5.72 -0.24 -12.66
C PHE A 357 -6.50 -0.04 -13.97
N MET A 358 -7.74 0.44 -13.90
CA MET A 358 -8.57 0.73 -15.07
C MET A 358 -7.95 1.77 -15.99
N MET A 359 -7.29 2.80 -15.45
CA MET A 359 -6.50 3.76 -16.25
C MET A 359 -5.35 3.07 -16.97
N GLY A 360 -4.66 2.14 -16.31
CA GLY A 360 -3.62 1.32 -16.93
C GLY A 360 -4.15 0.50 -18.12
N MET A 361 -5.30 -0.15 -17.95
CA MET A 361 -6.00 -0.87 -19.03
C MET A 361 -6.34 0.07 -20.19
N LEU A 362 -6.95 1.23 -19.91
CA LEU A 362 -7.35 2.19 -20.93
C LEU A 362 -6.15 2.73 -21.72
N LEU A 363 -5.06 3.09 -21.03
CA LEU A 363 -3.83 3.52 -21.68
C LEU A 363 -3.25 2.41 -22.58
N CYS A 364 -3.33 1.15 -22.14
CA CYS A 364 -2.90 0.00 -22.93
C CYS A 364 -3.76 -0.22 -24.18
N ASP A 365 -5.08 -0.15 -24.05
CA ASP A 365 -5.99 -0.31 -25.19
C ASP A 365 -5.75 0.77 -26.24
N LEU A 366 -5.61 2.03 -25.79
CA LEU A 366 -5.30 3.17 -26.66
C LEU A 366 -3.93 3.02 -27.35
N ASP A 367 -2.91 2.54 -26.66
CA ASP A 367 -1.58 2.32 -27.26
C ASP A 367 -1.60 1.20 -28.30
N LEU A 368 -2.34 0.11 -28.06
CA LEU A 368 -2.54 -0.98 -29.03
C LEU A 368 -3.35 -0.50 -30.26
N LEU A 369 -4.39 0.30 -30.06
CA LEU A 369 -5.14 0.91 -31.16
C LEU A 369 -4.28 1.90 -31.97
N ALA A 370 -3.41 2.66 -31.30
CA ALA A 370 -2.47 3.55 -31.98
C ALA A 370 -1.47 2.77 -32.85
N ILE A 371 -0.97 1.62 -32.39
CA ILE A 371 -0.14 0.70 -33.20
C ILE A 371 -0.87 0.25 -34.46
N ARG A 372 -2.16 -0.09 -34.33
CA ARG A 372 -3.01 -0.55 -35.44
C ARG A 372 -3.51 0.59 -36.34
N ARG A 373 -3.21 1.84 -36.01
CA ARG A 373 -3.75 3.05 -36.69
C ARG A 373 -5.28 3.17 -36.62
N GLU A 374 -5.88 2.59 -35.59
CA GLU A 374 -7.33 2.57 -35.32
C GLU A 374 -7.73 3.50 -34.16
N LEU A 375 -6.83 4.41 -33.77
CA LEU A 375 -7.05 5.30 -32.64
C LEU A 375 -8.20 6.30 -32.91
N PRO A 376 -9.15 6.48 -31.97
CA PRO A 376 -10.23 7.45 -32.15
C PRO A 376 -9.72 8.89 -32.36
N PRO A 377 -10.43 9.74 -33.14
CA PRO A 377 -9.95 11.07 -33.52
C PRO A 377 -9.60 11.98 -32.33
N PHE A 378 -10.36 11.90 -31.24
CA PHE A 378 -10.11 12.67 -30.01
C PHE A 378 -8.73 12.35 -29.42
N PHE A 379 -8.41 11.07 -29.24
CA PHE A 379 -7.13 10.63 -28.68
C PHE A 379 -5.96 10.87 -29.64
N LYS A 380 -6.20 10.80 -30.95
CA LYS A 380 -5.20 11.18 -31.96
C LYS A 380 -4.77 12.63 -31.80
N ARG A 381 -5.70 13.56 -31.55
CA ARG A 381 -5.39 14.97 -31.28
C ARG A 381 -4.52 15.15 -30.03
N VAL A 382 -4.71 14.33 -29.00
CA VAL A 382 -3.88 14.36 -27.79
C VAL A 382 -2.46 13.84 -28.06
N GLN A 383 -2.28 12.87 -28.97
CA GLN A 383 -0.97 12.35 -29.37
C GLN A 383 -0.16 13.30 -30.26
N THR A 384 -0.81 14.20 -31.00
CA THR A 384 -0.16 15.14 -31.93
C THR A 384 0.15 16.50 -31.31
N GLN A 385 0.08 16.63 -29.99
CA GLN A 385 0.38 17.89 -29.31
C GLN A 385 1.88 18.21 -29.37
N PRO A 386 2.26 19.50 -29.40
CA PRO A 386 3.66 19.90 -29.38
C PRO A 386 4.33 19.53 -28.04
N GLN A 387 5.64 19.33 -28.05
CA GLN A 387 6.39 18.81 -26.89
C GLN A 387 6.22 19.64 -25.60
N TRP A 388 6.08 20.97 -25.71
CA TRP A 388 5.90 21.86 -24.56
C TRP A 388 4.65 21.51 -23.73
N VAL A 389 3.60 20.97 -24.35
CA VAL A 389 2.39 20.51 -23.64
C VAL A 389 2.73 19.36 -22.70
N TYR A 390 3.58 18.42 -23.11
CA TYR A 390 3.99 17.31 -22.25
C TYR A 390 4.90 17.75 -21.11
N TYR A 391 5.72 18.80 -21.30
CA TYR A 391 6.47 19.41 -20.20
C TYR A 391 5.54 20.10 -19.18
N LEU A 392 4.51 20.80 -19.66
CA LEU A 392 3.49 21.38 -18.78
C LEU A 392 2.72 20.30 -18.01
N LEU A 393 2.27 19.24 -18.70
CA LEU A 393 1.59 18.11 -18.07
C LEU A 393 2.48 17.38 -17.07
N LEU A 394 3.77 17.20 -17.36
CA LEU A 394 4.72 16.60 -16.43
C LEU A 394 4.89 17.49 -15.18
N THR A 395 4.97 18.81 -15.36
CA THR A 395 5.05 19.76 -14.25
C THR A 395 3.81 19.66 -13.36
N ILE A 396 2.62 19.63 -13.96
CA ILE A 396 1.35 19.41 -13.23
C ILE A 396 1.40 18.05 -12.51
N ALA A 397 1.85 16.99 -13.18
CA ALA A 397 1.92 15.65 -12.61
C ALA A 397 2.82 15.59 -11.37
N LEU A 398 4.01 16.20 -11.43
CA LEU A 398 4.95 16.25 -10.31
C LEU A 398 4.40 17.10 -9.15
N TYR A 399 3.71 18.21 -9.46
CA TYR A 399 3.04 19.01 -8.43
C TYR A 399 1.92 18.22 -7.73
N LEU A 400 1.01 17.61 -8.50
CA LEU A 400 -0.10 16.81 -7.97
C LEU A 400 0.39 15.56 -7.22
N GLY A 401 1.45 14.93 -7.70
CA GLY A 401 2.07 13.78 -7.07
C GLY A 401 2.74 14.12 -5.74
N GLY A 402 3.19 15.37 -5.59
CA GLY A 402 3.69 15.96 -4.36
C GLY A 402 2.59 16.43 -3.39
N VAL A 403 1.38 15.86 -3.45
CA VAL A 403 0.32 16.10 -2.45
C VAL A 403 0.80 15.65 -1.06
N PRO A 404 0.56 16.44 0.01
CA PRO A 404 0.96 16.10 1.37
C PRO A 404 0.42 14.74 1.80
N SER A 405 1.29 13.94 2.41
CA SER A 405 0.96 12.56 2.82
C SER A 405 0.01 12.52 4.00
N VAL A 406 0.10 13.52 4.89
CA VAL A 406 -0.76 13.65 6.07
C VAL A 406 -2.22 13.89 5.72
N ALA A 407 -2.53 14.39 4.50
CA ALA A 407 -3.84 14.89 4.11
C ALA A 407 -4.88 13.76 3.95
N SER A 408 -5.27 13.20 5.09
CA SER A 408 -6.28 12.17 5.24
C SER A 408 -7.68 12.78 5.17
N ASP A 409 -7.81 14.03 5.60
CA ASP A 409 -9.02 14.85 5.47
C ASP A 409 -8.82 16.08 4.57
N VAL A 410 -9.92 16.61 4.06
CA VAL A 410 -9.95 17.81 3.22
C VAL A 410 -9.56 19.09 3.97
N MET A 411 -9.85 19.21 5.27
CA MET A 411 -9.43 20.38 6.06
C MET A 411 -7.93 20.40 6.26
N GLU A 412 -7.32 19.25 6.52
CA GLU A 412 -5.86 19.12 6.59
C GLU A 412 -5.20 19.53 5.30
N LEU A 413 -5.76 19.13 4.15
CA LEU A 413 -5.29 19.55 2.83
C LEU A 413 -5.41 21.06 2.62
N ARG A 414 -6.52 21.67 3.04
CA ARG A 414 -6.75 23.13 2.92
C ARG A 414 -5.76 23.96 3.74
N ALA A 415 -5.30 23.43 4.85
CA ALA A 415 -4.29 24.07 5.69
C ALA A 415 -2.89 24.07 5.06
N GLN A 416 -2.68 23.34 3.97
CA GLN A 416 -1.38 23.23 3.28
C GLN A 416 -1.24 24.37 2.25
N PRO A 417 -0.16 25.17 2.33
CA PRO A 417 0.11 26.20 1.32
C PRO A 417 0.09 25.64 -0.10
N GLY A 418 -0.63 26.32 -1.00
CA GLY A 418 -0.77 25.90 -2.41
C GLY A 418 -1.85 24.83 -2.69
N TRP A 419 -2.55 24.32 -1.67
CA TRP A 419 -3.54 23.25 -1.84
C TRP A 419 -4.99 23.67 -1.56
N TYR A 420 -5.22 24.88 -1.02
CA TYR A 420 -6.56 25.38 -0.70
C TYR A 420 -7.53 25.28 -1.88
N TYR A 421 -7.18 25.84 -3.04
CA TYR A 421 -8.04 25.82 -4.22
C TYR A 421 -8.16 24.43 -4.86
N LEU A 422 -7.10 23.64 -4.82
CA LEU A 422 -7.14 22.27 -5.34
C LEU A 422 -8.07 21.38 -4.51
N SER A 423 -8.22 21.65 -3.21
CA SER A 423 -9.11 20.88 -2.32
C SER A 423 -10.58 20.84 -2.81
N PHE A 424 -11.02 21.79 -3.63
CA PHE A 424 -12.37 21.82 -4.20
C PHE A 424 -12.56 20.88 -5.40
N LEU A 425 -11.47 20.38 -6.00
CA LEU A 425 -11.53 19.43 -7.13
C LEU A 425 -11.79 17.99 -6.68
N LYS A 426 -11.55 17.69 -5.40
CA LYS A 426 -11.75 16.37 -4.82
C LYS A 426 -13.23 15.97 -4.92
N PRO A 427 -13.56 14.82 -5.54
CA PRO A 427 -14.93 14.31 -5.53
C PRO A 427 -15.34 13.85 -4.12
N GLN A 428 -16.64 13.83 -3.85
CA GLN A 428 -17.18 13.35 -2.58
C GLN A 428 -16.73 11.92 -2.26
N ALA A 429 -16.65 11.07 -3.28
CA ALA A 429 -16.33 9.65 -3.16
C ALA A 429 -14.89 9.36 -2.70
N ALA A 430 -13.93 10.25 -2.98
CA ALA A 430 -12.52 10.00 -2.65
C ALA A 430 -12.23 10.36 -1.19
N PHE A 431 -12.51 9.47 -0.22
CA PHE A 431 -12.45 9.83 1.21
C PHE A 431 -11.12 10.47 1.61
N ASN A 432 -10.01 9.85 1.22
CA ASN A 432 -8.68 10.46 1.32
C ASN A 432 -8.37 11.26 0.03
N PRO A 433 -8.27 12.60 0.10
CA PRO A 433 -8.08 13.44 -1.09
C PRO A 433 -6.72 13.22 -1.77
N ALA A 434 -5.71 12.74 -1.04
CA ALA A 434 -4.36 12.59 -1.58
C ALA A 434 -4.31 11.51 -2.68
N TRP A 435 -5.11 10.45 -2.58
CA TRP A 435 -5.19 9.42 -3.64
C TRP A 435 -5.82 9.94 -4.94
N PHE A 436 -6.78 10.86 -4.86
CA PHE A 436 -7.37 11.51 -6.04
C PHE A 436 -6.32 12.30 -6.85
N PHE A 437 -5.49 13.11 -6.18
CA PHE A 437 -4.43 13.85 -6.88
C PHE A 437 -3.32 12.92 -7.41
N ARG A 438 -2.96 11.88 -6.65
CA ARG A 438 -1.96 10.89 -7.10
C ARG A 438 -2.46 10.04 -8.27
N PHE A 439 -3.76 9.85 -8.42
CA PHE A 439 -4.36 9.23 -9.61
C PHE A 439 -4.10 10.06 -10.86
N TRP A 440 -4.39 11.35 -10.82
CA TRP A 440 -4.11 12.25 -11.94
C TRP A 440 -2.61 12.40 -12.19
N ALA A 441 -1.80 12.49 -11.14
CA ALA A 441 -0.35 12.53 -11.25
C ALA A 441 0.22 11.28 -11.97
N ALA A 442 -0.14 10.07 -11.52
CA ALA A 442 0.32 8.83 -12.15
C ALA A 442 -0.15 8.72 -13.61
N THR A 443 -1.40 9.11 -13.89
CA THR A 443 -1.93 9.16 -15.26
C THR A 443 -1.09 10.06 -16.16
N LEU A 444 -0.81 11.28 -15.71
CA LEU A 444 -0.05 12.26 -16.49
C LEU A 444 1.40 11.82 -16.65
N VAL A 445 2.03 11.25 -15.62
CA VAL A 445 3.39 10.65 -15.72
C VAL A 445 3.43 9.58 -16.81
N MET A 446 2.47 8.65 -16.81
CA MET A 446 2.38 7.57 -17.79
C MET A 446 2.13 8.07 -19.21
N ILE A 447 1.40 9.18 -19.38
CA ILE A 447 1.22 9.84 -20.67
C ILE A 447 2.51 10.54 -21.13
N CYS A 448 3.23 11.21 -20.23
CA CYS A 448 4.37 12.05 -20.62
C CYS A 448 5.64 11.25 -20.95
N ILE A 449 5.97 10.21 -20.17
CA ILE A 449 7.23 9.46 -20.31
C ILE A 449 7.50 8.97 -21.75
N PRO A 450 6.62 8.22 -22.42
CA PRO A 450 6.88 7.71 -23.78
C PRO A 450 6.96 8.82 -24.85
N ARG A 451 6.61 10.07 -24.50
CA ARG A 451 6.58 11.22 -25.43
C ARG A 451 7.76 12.17 -25.22
N LEU A 452 8.43 12.07 -24.09
CA LEU A 452 9.63 12.84 -23.75
C LEU A 452 10.86 11.92 -23.87
N ARG A 453 11.54 11.97 -25.03
CA ARG A 453 12.63 11.05 -25.37
C ARG A 453 13.72 10.96 -24.30
N TRP A 454 14.14 12.07 -23.72
CA TRP A 454 15.18 12.06 -22.68
C TRP A 454 14.73 11.29 -21.42
N LEU A 455 13.44 11.39 -21.05
CA LEU A 455 12.89 10.74 -19.89
C LEU A 455 12.67 9.25 -20.15
N GLN A 456 12.19 8.90 -21.34
CA GLN A 456 12.14 7.51 -21.80
C GLN A 456 13.54 6.88 -21.77
N SER A 457 14.54 7.56 -22.36
CA SER A 457 15.93 7.07 -22.39
C SER A 457 16.54 6.95 -21.00
N PHE A 458 16.19 7.83 -20.05
CA PHE A 458 16.60 7.70 -18.65
C PHE A 458 16.10 6.39 -18.03
N PHE A 459 14.82 6.05 -18.20
CA PHE A 459 14.27 4.79 -17.68
C PHE A 459 14.77 3.56 -18.45
N GLU A 460 15.25 3.72 -19.68
CA GLU A 460 15.90 2.65 -20.46
C GLU A 460 17.38 2.46 -20.11
N THR A 461 17.95 3.24 -19.19
CA THR A 461 19.34 3.07 -18.74
C THR A 461 19.56 1.71 -18.04
N PRO A 462 20.77 1.13 -18.13
CA PRO A 462 21.08 -0.14 -17.46
C PRO A 462 20.81 -0.12 -15.95
N PHE A 463 21.01 1.03 -15.29
CA PHE A 463 20.72 1.20 -13.87
C PHE A 463 19.23 1.05 -13.57
N CYS A 464 18.36 1.78 -14.30
CA CYS A 464 16.92 1.66 -14.13
C CYS A 464 16.40 0.26 -14.49
N GLN A 465 16.95 -0.36 -15.54
CA GLN A 465 16.60 -1.74 -15.92
C GLN A 465 17.02 -2.77 -14.85
N TYR A 466 18.19 -2.59 -14.25
CA TYR A 466 18.64 -3.41 -13.11
C TYR A 466 17.68 -3.28 -11.93
N LEU A 467 17.36 -2.05 -11.52
CA LEU A 467 16.37 -1.80 -10.46
C LEU A 467 15.00 -2.39 -10.82
N GLY A 468 14.59 -2.31 -12.08
CA GLY A 468 13.34 -2.89 -12.58
C GLY A 468 13.26 -4.39 -12.31
N ARG A 469 14.34 -5.12 -12.63
CA ARG A 469 14.43 -6.58 -12.42
C ARG A 469 14.31 -6.97 -10.94
N ILE A 470 14.96 -6.23 -10.03
CA ILE A 470 14.94 -6.56 -8.58
C ILE A 470 13.86 -5.80 -7.79
N SER A 471 13.04 -4.97 -8.45
CA SER A 471 12.14 -4.02 -7.80
C SER A 471 11.18 -4.64 -6.78
N PHE A 472 10.67 -5.85 -7.05
CA PHE A 472 9.80 -6.55 -6.11
C PHE A 472 10.57 -7.07 -4.89
N GLY A 473 11.77 -7.62 -5.10
CA GLY A 473 12.69 -8.01 -4.03
C GLY A 473 13.04 -6.80 -3.17
N LEU A 474 13.45 -5.68 -3.78
CA LEU A 474 13.77 -4.42 -3.10
C LEU A 474 12.60 -3.90 -2.26
N TYR A 475 11.39 -3.90 -2.84
CA TYR A 475 10.17 -3.54 -2.13
C TYR A 475 9.90 -4.44 -0.92
N LEU A 476 10.19 -5.74 -1.00
CA LEU A 476 9.97 -6.65 0.11
C LEU A 476 11.04 -6.49 1.20
N VAL A 477 12.33 -6.55 0.84
CA VAL A 477 13.42 -6.65 1.82
C VAL A 477 13.75 -5.34 2.54
N HIS A 478 13.44 -4.17 1.97
CA HIS A 478 13.85 -2.90 2.59
C HIS A 478 13.28 -2.69 3.99
N GLY A 479 12.05 -3.15 4.27
CA GLY A 479 11.44 -3.07 5.60
C GLY A 479 12.26 -3.85 6.65
N PRO A 480 12.41 -5.18 6.53
CA PRO A 480 13.22 -5.95 7.46
C PRO A 480 14.66 -5.46 7.63
N VAL A 481 15.32 -5.00 6.55
CA VAL A 481 16.67 -4.40 6.64
C VAL A 481 16.64 -3.12 7.48
N MET A 482 15.69 -2.24 7.23
CA MET A 482 15.50 -0.98 7.96
C MET A 482 15.20 -1.24 9.45
N TRP A 483 14.32 -2.19 9.76
CA TRP A 483 13.91 -2.51 11.14
C TRP A 483 14.95 -3.28 11.96
N SER A 484 15.98 -3.84 11.30
CA SER A 484 17.02 -4.61 11.96
C SER A 484 18.34 -3.86 12.00
N ILE A 485 19.06 -3.84 10.89
CA ILE A 485 20.38 -3.24 10.75
C ILE A 485 20.24 -1.72 10.61
N GLY A 486 19.25 -1.25 9.86
CA GLY A 486 18.94 0.18 9.72
C GLY A 486 18.77 0.86 11.06
N ASP A 487 17.90 0.32 11.91
CA ASP A 487 17.59 0.83 13.23
C ASP A 487 18.85 1.05 14.10
N ARG A 488 19.79 0.11 14.03
CA ARG A 488 21.08 0.18 14.75
C ARG A 488 22.04 1.19 14.14
N ILE A 489 22.13 1.23 12.80
CA ILE A 489 23.02 2.17 12.11
C ILE A 489 22.55 3.61 12.29
N TYR A 490 21.25 3.88 12.16
CA TYR A 490 20.67 5.20 12.42
C TYR A 490 20.94 5.66 13.85
N ALA A 491 20.68 4.81 14.84
CA ALA A 491 21.03 5.07 16.24
C ALA A 491 22.52 5.39 16.44
N ALA A 492 23.41 4.65 15.77
CA ALA A 492 24.86 4.84 15.87
C ALA A 492 25.34 6.17 15.32
N VAL A 493 24.77 6.64 14.20
CA VAL A 493 25.16 7.89 13.55
C VAL A 493 24.51 9.13 14.15
N GLY A 494 23.67 8.98 15.18
CA GLY A 494 23.00 10.07 15.89
C GLY A 494 21.64 10.47 15.32
N LEU A 495 20.98 9.54 14.60
CA LEU A 495 19.57 9.59 14.20
C LEU A 495 18.81 8.63 15.12
N THR A 496 18.64 9.05 16.37
CA THR A 496 18.09 8.23 17.47
C THR A 496 16.57 8.31 17.51
N ASN A 497 15.89 7.39 18.17
CA ASN A 497 14.44 7.41 18.40
C ASN A 497 14.17 6.90 19.83
N GLU A 498 13.15 7.42 20.51
CA GLU A 498 12.81 7.04 21.90
C GLU A 498 12.79 5.51 22.15
N PRO A 499 12.16 4.66 21.32
CA PRO A 499 12.14 3.22 21.57
C PRO A 499 13.53 2.56 21.47
N GLN A 500 14.45 3.14 20.69
CA GLN A 500 15.82 2.62 20.55
C GLN A 500 16.61 2.75 21.85
N HIS A 501 16.34 3.76 22.68
CA HIS A 501 17.02 3.94 23.96
C HIS A 501 16.77 2.77 24.91
N ALA A 502 15.57 2.19 24.88
CA ALA A 502 15.25 1.01 25.67
C ALA A 502 15.77 -0.29 25.02
N LEU A 503 15.72 -0.39 23.69
CA LEU A 503 15.96 -1.63 22.98
C LEU A 503 17.44 -1.88 22.64
N ILE A 504 18.15 -0.84 22.23
CA ILE A 504 19.53 -0.91 21.72
C ILE A 504 20.42 0.21 22.32
N PRO A 505 20.47 0.38 23.65
CA PRO A 505 21.20 1.48 24.30
C PRO A 505 22.69 1.51 23.93
N ALA A 506 23.30 0.36 23.66
CA ALA A 506 24.71 0.25 23.28
C ALA A 506 25.03 0.84 21.88
N TRP A 507 24.02 1.01 21.03
CA TRP A 507 24.18 1.56 19.68
C TRP A 507 23.95 3.08 19.64
N ILE A 508 23.25 3.64 20.62
CA ILE A 508 22.92 5.07 20.67
C ILE A 508 24.19 5.92 20.64
N ASN A 509 24.29 6.79 19.63
CA ASN A 509 25.39 7.74 19.46
C ASN A 509 26.79 7.08 19.53
N ARG A 510 26.92 5.86 19.01
CA ARG A 510 28.20 5.13 19.04
C ARG A 510 29.25 5.76 18.13
N PHE A 511 28.82 6.28 16.98
CA PHE A 511 29.64 6.96 15.97
C PHE A 511 28.89 8.19 15.46
N PRO A 512 28.63 9.19 16.32
CA PRO A 512 27.73 10.28 15.97
C PRO A 512 28.38 11.13 14.88
N PHE A 513 27.64 11.32 13.79
CA PHE A 513 28.02 12.26 12.75
C PHE A 513 27.27 13.58 12.97
N PRO A 514 27.86 14.71 12.55
CA PRO A 514 27.15 15.98 12.62
C PRO A 514 25.88 15.93 11.77
N LYS A 515 24.77 16.48 12.29
CA LYS A 515 23.52 16.74 11.54
C LYS A 515 23.67 17.90 10.53
N TRP A 516 24.89 18.11 10.01
CA TRP A 516 25.19 19.16 9.05
C TRP A 516 24.71 18.74 7.67
N GLY A 517 24.08 19.67 6.95
CA GLY A 517 23.58 19.45 5.60
C GLY A 517 22.18 20.01 5.40
N ILE A 518 21.61 19.70 4.24
CA ILE A 518 20.20 19.96 3.95
C ILE A 518 19.40 18.87 4.66
N PHE A 519 18.30 19.22 5.33
CA PHE A 519 17.40 18.25 5.96
C PHE A 519 16.98 17.16 4.96
N GLY A 520 17.06 15.88 5.30
CA GLY A 520 16.88 14.72 4.41
C GLY A 520 18.10 14.39 3.53
N LEU A 521 19.23 15.07 3.72
CA LEU A 521 20.49 14.89 3.00
C LEU A 521 21.67 15.19 3.95
N GLU A 522 21.46 15.03 5.25
CA GLU A 522 22.48 15.26 6.25
C GLU A 522 23.60 14.21 6.16
N VAL A 523 24.78 14.59 6.62
CA VAL A 523 25.97 13.71 6.58
C VAL A 523 25.73 12.39 7.31
N ASN A 524 25.02 12.41 8.44
CA ASN A 524 24.70 11.20 9.20
C ASN A 524 23.73 10.27 8.44
N TRP A 525 22.71 10.82 7.77
CA TRP A 525 21.83 10.04 6.91
C TRP A 525 22.60 9.43 5.74
N PHE A 526 23.39 10.23 5.01
CA PHE A 526 24.20 9.71 3.91
C PHE A 526 25.19 8.63 4.34
N ALA A 527 25.87 8.82 5.48
CA ALA A 527 26.79 7.84 6.03
C ALA A 527 26.10 6.50 6.30
N SER A 528 24.85 6.52 6.79
CA SER A 528 24.06 5.30 6.96
C SER A 528 23.74 4.62 5.62
N GLN A 529 23.41 5.40 4.58
CA GLN A 529 23.06 4.88 3.26
C GLN A 529 24.24 4.23 2.53
N LEU A 530 25.49 4.65 2.81
CA LEU A 530 26.68 3.98 2.27
C LEU A 530 26.76 2.49 2.67
N ILE A 531 26.11 2.10 3.75
CA ILE A 531 26.02 0.71 4.20
C ILE A 531 24.66 0.11 3.85
N LEU A 532 23.58 0.82 4.21
CA LEU A 532 22.22 0.29 4.10
C LEU A 532 21.77 0.08 2.65
N PHE A 533 22.08 1.02 1.75
CA PHE A 533 21.61 0.93 0.38
C PHE A 533 22.27 -0.22 -0.40
N PRO A 534 23.62 -0.37 -0.41
CA PRO A 534 24.26 -1.53 -1.03
C PRO A 534 23.83 -2.86 -0.41
N LEU A 535 23.69 -2.92 0.91
CA LEU A 535 23.20 -4.13 1.60
C LEU A 535 21.78 -4.49 1.16
N THR A 536 20.89 -3.51 1.07
CA THR A 536 19.51 -3.72 0.63
C THR A 536 19.46 -4.17 -0.82
N LEU A 537 20.25 -3.57 -1.71
CA LEU A 537 20.34 -4.00 -3.12
C LEU A 537 20.87 -5.43 -3.25
N TRP A 538 21.89 -5.80 -2.47
CA TRP A 538 22.41 -7.15 -2.45
C TRP A 538 21.38 -8.16 -1.93
N LEU A 539 20.70 -7.87 -0.82
CA LEU A 539 19.63 -8.74 -0.31
C LEU A 539 18.44 -8.83 -1.27
N ALA A 540 18.10 -7.73 -1.96
CA ALA A 540 17.06 -7.73 -2.99
C ALA A 540 17.44 -8.65 -4.15
N GLU A 541 18.70 -8.62 -4.62
CA GLU A 541 19.21 -9.54 -5.64
C GLU A 541 19.08 -11.00 -5.20
N VAL A 542 19.52 -11.31 -3.99
CA VAL A 542 19.45 -12.66 -3.40
C VAL A 542 18.00 -13.12 -3.33
N PHE A 543 17.12 -12.29 -2.78
CA PHE A 543 15.71 -12.60 -2.64
C PHE A 543 15.03 -12.78 -4.00
N THR A 544 15.35 -11.95 -4.99
CA THR A 544 14.82 -12.09 -6.35
C THR A 544 15.21 -13.42 -6.97
N ARG A 545 16.48 -13.84 -6.85
CA ARG A 545 16.96 -15.11 -7.45
C ARG A 545 16.49 -16.36 -6.70
N LEU A 546 16.40 -16.29 -5.37
CA LEU A 546 16.11 -17.46 -4.54
C LEU A 546 14.63 -17.64 -4.21
N VAL A 547 13.82 -16.58 -4.26
CA VAL A 547 12.41 -16.61 -3.86
C VAL A 547 11.50 -16.15 -4.99
N ASP A 548 11.69 -14.93 -5.51
CA ASP A 548 10.79 -14.36 -6.52
C ASP A 548 10.76 -15.16 -7.82
N GLU A 549 11.91 -15.28 -8.52
CA GLU A 549 12.00 -16.03 -9.78
C GLU A 549 11.58 -17.50 -9.65
N PRO A 550 12.00 -18.24 -8.58
CA PRO A 550 11.49 -19.59 -8.34
C PRO A 550 9.98 -19.64 -8.10
N SER A 551 9.38 -18.67 -7.40
CA SER A 551 7.92 -18.62 -7.22
C SER A 551 7.19 -18.48 -8.56
N VAL A 552 7.74 -17.70 -9.49
CA VAL A 552 7.19 -17.57 -10.86
C VAL A 552 7.30 -18.88 -11.62
N LYS A 553 8.43 -19.59 -11.53
CA LYS A 553 8.63 -20.90 -12.18
C LYS A 553 7.74 -21.99 -11.57
N PHE A 554 7.67 -22.04 -10.25
CA PHE A 554 6.82 -22.97 -9.49
C PHE A 554 5.35 -22.82 -9.88
N THR A 555 4.83 -21.60 -9.92
CA THR A 555 3.43 -21.35 -10.31
C THR A 555 3.14 -21.70 -11.77
N GLN A 556 4.11 -21.53 -12.67
CA GLN A 556 3.98 -21.98 -14.06
C GLN A 556 3.98 -23.51 -14.17
N TRP A 557 4.87 -24.17 -13.44
CA TRP A 557 4.92 -25.63 -13.37
C TRP A 557 3.63 -26.20 -12.80
N LEU A 558 3.12 -25.63 -11.70
CA LEU A 558 1.89 -26.06 -11.05
C LEU A 558 0.69 -25.99 -12.00
N PHE A 559 0.56 -24.87 -12.73
CA PHE A 559 -0.48 -24.73 -13.75
C PHE A 559 -0.32 -25.80 -14.83
N LYS A 560 0.84 -25.86 -15.50
CA LYS A 560 1.08 -26.81 -16.61
C LYS A 560 0.88 -28.29 -16.25
N THR A 561 1.20 -28.66 -15.01
CA THR A 561 1.15 -30.07 -14.57
C THR A 561 -0.28 -30.51 -14.22
N HIS A 562 -1.10 -29.59 -13.72
CA HIS A 562 -2.44 -29.90 -13.22
C HIS A 562 -3.58 -29.38 -14.10
N THR A 563 -3.27 -28.75 -15.24
CA THR A 563 -4.25 -28.41 -16.26
C THR A 563 -4.14 -29.32 -17.47
N ILE A 564 -5.29 -29.82 -17.92
CA ILE A 564 -5.42 -30.63 -19.14
C ILE A 564 -4.90 -29.82 -20.34
N SER A 565 -4.21 -30.47 -21.27
CA SER A 565 -3.72 -29.78 -22.48
C SER A 565 -4.89 -29.40 -23.38
N GLU A 566 -4.76 -28.31 -24.15
CA GLU A 566 -5.80 -27.84 -25.09
C GLU A 566 -6.26 -28.95 -26.06
N ARG A 567 -5.36 -29.89 -26.42
CA ARG A 567 -5.69 -31.06 -27.24
C ARG A 567 -6.61 -32.05 -26.53
N ASP A 568 -6.48 -32.20 -25.23
CA ASP A 568 -7.21 -33.21 -24.44
C ASP A 568 -8.53 -32.65 -23.87
N PHE A 569 -8.74 -31.32 -23.94
CA PHE A 569 -9.98 -30.66 -23.50
C PHE A 569 -11.03 -30.56 -24.63
N LEU A 570 -10.58 -30.53 -25.89
CA LEU A 570 -11.45 -30.48 -27.07
C LEU A 570 -11.83 -31.88 -27.61
N VAL A 571 -11.18 -32.93 -27.09
CA VAL A 571 -11.54 -34.34 -27.27
C VAL A 571 -12.41 -34.75 -26.09
#